data_AF-A0A2K3D6Y2-F1
#
_entry.id   AF-A0A2K3D6Y2-F1
#
_cell.length_a   1.000
_cell.length_b   1.000
_cell.length_c   1.000
_cell.angle_alpha   90.00
_cell.angle_beta   90.00
_cell.angle_gamma   90.00
#
_symmetry.space_group_name_H-M   'P 1'
#
loop_
_entity.id
_entity.type
_entity.pdbx_description
1 polymer ?
#
loop_
_entity_poly.entity_id
_entity_poly.type
_entity_poly.pdbx_seq_one_letter_code
_entity_poly.pdbx_strand_id
1 'polypeptide(L)'
;MDETQVVEHLVLWLIQPQTRDQALLELSKRRETFPDLACYLWHSFGAIAVLLQEIAATYPMLSPPAVAAHVSNRVCNALALLQCVASHSATRIPFLQANLPVFLYPFLAIESKARPLEYLRLTSLGVIGALVKADETPVISFLLGTEIVPLCLKVMEIGTELSKTVATFIMQKILLDDVGLNYVCATPERFFAVTGLLGALVAGGKGGVCAGAGGANGSNHSLGALSVAPQQPQHQYRPQLSDHQHLEQYNYQHQHQHQHQEQPHHQQQLQQLQHQQQEPYSNGHMANGGQRQLAPHANASGGDGGGGGGGGQPSQRLLKHIIRCYLRLSDNPRARSALRSCLPEALVNPAAAAATAGLIGADNPSRKWLAQLLMNVGFSDSAAALGAPDVVQPSPVMGA
;
A
#
# COMPACT_ATOMS: atom_id res chain seq x y z
N MET A 1 11.20 17.63 -30.94
CA MET A 1 11.47 18.08 -29.55
C MET A 1 12.36 17.03 -28.93
N ASP A 2 13.39 17.47 -28.22
CA ASP A 2 14.19 16.58 -27.38
C ASP A 2 13.31 15.97 -26.27
N GLU A 3 13.60 14.74 -25.84
CA GLU A 3 12.77 14.03 -24.86
C GLU A 3 12.71 14.80 -23.53
N THR A 4 13.81 15.44 -23.15
CA THR A 4 13.91 16.35 -22.01
C THR A 4 12.90 17.49 -22.09
N GLN A 5 12.82 18.17 -23.23
CA GLN A 5 11.90 19.30 -23.45
C GLN A 5 10.44 18.87 -23.36
N VAL A 6 10.13 17.64 -23.82
CA VAL A 6 8.78 17.08 -23.70
C VAL A 6 8.43 16.87 -22.23
N VAL A 7 9.34 16.32 -21.42
CA VAL A 7 9.12 16.12 -19.99
C VAL A 7 8.95 17.46 -19.27
N GLU A 8 9.80 18.45 -19.53
CA GLU A 8 9.68 19.79 -18.95
C GLU A 8 8.31 20.42 -19.27
N HIS A 9 7.86 20.32 -20.52
CA HIS A 9 6.56 20.84 -20.93
C HIS A 9 5.40 20.13 -20.22
N LEU A 10 5.48 18.80 -20.08
CA LEU A 10 4.49 18.01 -19.36
C LEU A 10 4.45 18.34 -17.87
N VAL A 11 5.60 18.63 -17.23
CA VAL A 11 5.66 19.07 -15.84
C VAL A 11 5.03 20.46 -15.67
N LEU A 12 5.19 21.36 -16.64
CA LEU A 12 4.46 22.64 -16.64
C LEU A 12 2.94 22.43 -16.78
N TRP A 13 2.50 21.50 -17.63
CA TRP A 13 1.09 21.14 -17.76
C TRP A 13 0.52 20.51 -16.50
N LEU A 14 1.33 19.76 -15.73
CA LEU A 14 0.90 19.20 -14.45
C LEU A 14 0.38 20.29 -13.51
N ILE A 15 1.01 21.46 -13.50
CA ILE A 15 0.64 22.58 -12.63
C ILE A 15 -0.73 23.16 -12.99
N GLN A 16 -1.08 23.17 -14.27
CA GLN A 16 -2.30 23.77 -14.80
C GLN A 16 -3.51 22.83 -14.63
N PRO A 17 -4.59 23.23 -13.93
CA PRO A 17 -5.74 22.35 -13.67
C PRO A 17 -6.40 21.75 -14.93
N GLN A 18 -6.39 22.48 -16.04
CA GLN A 18 -7.04 22.07 -17.29
C GLN A 18 -6.28 20.98 -18.05
N THR A 19 -4.96 20.95 -17.95
CA THR A 19 -4.09 19.99 -18.67
C THR A 19 -3.53 18.91 -17.74
N ARG A 20 -3.74 19.04 -16.44
CA ARG A 20 -3.22 18.15 -15.38
C ARG A 20 -3.52 16.67 -15.60
N ASP A 21 -4.76 16.31 -15.95
CA ASP A 21 -5.15 14.90 -16.10
C ASP A 21 -4.38 14.22 -17.24
N GLN A 22 -4.26 14.91 -18.37
CA GLN A 22 -3.46 14.45 -19.50
C GLN A 22 -1.97 14.39 -19.14
N ALA A 23 -1.44 15.40 -18.44
CA ALA A 23 -0.06 15.41 -17.99
C ALA A 23 0.26 14.25 -17.04
N LEU A 24 -0.62 13.96 -16.08
CA LEU A 24 -0.49 12.82 -15.16
C LEU A 24 -0.38 11.49 -15.91
N LEU A 25 -1.28 11.26 -16.88
CA LEU A 25 -1.27 10.04 -17.68
C LEU A 25 -0.02 9.92 -18.55
N GLU A 26 0.41 11.01 -19.18
CA GLU A 26 1.55 11.02 -20.09
C GLU A 26 2.88 10.91 -19.35
N LEU A 27 3.02 11.53 -18.19
CA LEU A 27 4.18 11.38 -17.33
C LEU A 27 4.24 9.98 -16.71
N SER A 28 3.11 9.41 -16.29
CA SER A 28 3.10 8.08 -15.65
C SER A 28 3.57 6.97 -16.59
N LYS A 29 3.28 7.08 -17.89
CA LYS A 29 3.80 6.18 -18.95
C LYS A 29 5.32 6.29 -19.14
N ARG A 30 5.90 7.48 -18.93
CA ARG A 30 7.32 7.77 -19.15
C ARG A 30 8.21 7.47 -17.94
N ARG A 31 7.63 7.06 -16.80
CA ARG A 31 8.36 6.83 -15.54
C ARG A 31 9.48 5.77 -15.62
N GLU A 32 9.38 4.84 -16.57
CA GLU A 32 10.37 3.76 -16.77
C GLU A 32 11.34 4.08 -17.91
N THR A 33 10.95 4.95 -18.86
CA THR A 33 11.77 5.30 -20.02
C THR A 33 12.70 6.48 -19.75
N PHE A 34 12.33 7.36 -18.80
CA PHE A 34 13.09 8.56 -18.47
C PHE A 34 13.62 8.50 -17.02
N PRO A 35 14.89 8.09 -16.80
CA PRO A 35 15.43 7.82 -15.47
C PRO A 35 15.41 9.02 -14.52
N ASP A 36 15.66 10.22 -15.05
CA ASP A 36 15.77 11.45 -14.26
C ASP A 36 14.41 12.09 -13.94
N LEU A 37 13.29 11.47 -14.32
CA LEU A 37 11.95 12.04 -14.15
C LEU A 37 11.69 12.44 -12.69
N ALA A 38 12.14 11.63 -11.74
CA ALA A 38 12.03 11.91 -10.32
C ALA A 38 12.68 13.25 -9.93
N CYS A 39 13.85 13.56 -10.48
CA CYS A 39 14.56 14.81 -10.23
C CYS A 39 13.80 16.00 -10.82
N TYR A 40 13.26 15.89 -12.02
CA TYR A 40 12.43 16.95 -12.62
C TYR A 40 11.16 17.20 -11.80
N LEU A 41 10.48 16.14 -11.37
CA LEU A 41 9.27 16.27 -10.53
C LEU A 41 9.57 16.90 -9.17
N TRP A 42 10.70 16.55 -8.55
CA TRP A 42 11.06 17.04 -7.23
C TRP A 42 11.48 18.51 -7.23
N HIS A 43 12.31 18.91 -8.20
CA HIS A 43 12.89 20.25 -8.24
C HIS A 43 12.02 21.27 -9.00
N SER A 44 10.99 20.81 -9.72
CA SER A 44 10.05 21.72 -10.38
C SER A 44 9.08 22.35 -9.37
N PHE A 45 8.95 23.66 -9.45
CA PHE A 45 8.09 24.43 -8.58
C PHE A 45 6.64 23.93 -8.61
N GLY A 46 6.08 23.60 -7.45
CA GLY A 46 4.67 23.21 -7.30
C GLY A 46 4.31 21.79 -7.77
N ALA A 47 5.21 21.05 -8.43
CA ALA A 47 4.90 19.72 -8.97
C ALA A 47 4.49 18.72 -7.87
N ILE A 48 5.30 18.56 -6.80
CA ILE A 48 4.96 17.68 -5.66
C ILE A 48 3.68 18.15 -4.95
N ALA A 49 3.48 19.46 -4.80
CA ALA A 49 2.29 20.02 -4.16
C ALA A 49 1.01 19.67 -4.94
N VAL A 50 1.07 19.69 -6.27
CA VAL A 50 -0.05 19.28 -7.12
C VAL A 50 -0.33 17.79 -7.01
N LEU A 51 0.70 16.93 -6.96
CA LEU A 51 0.51 15.49 -6.74
C LEU A 51 -0.17 15.21 -5.40
N LEU A 52 0.19 15.95 -4.34
CA LEU A 52 -0.50 15.89 -3.05
C LEU A 52 -1.93 16.41 -3.11
N GLN A 53 -2.18 17.46 -3.90
CA GLN A 53 -3.53 17.99 -4.10
C GLN A 53 -4.46 16.93 -4.72
N GLU A 54 -3.97 16.15 -5.69
CA GLU A 54 -4.73 15.04 -6.30
C GLU A 54 -5.06 13.93 -5.30
N ILE A 55 -4.14 13.65 -4.37
CA ILE A 55 -4.38 12.70 -3.26
C ILE A 55 -5.44 13.25 -2.31
N ALA A 56 -5.25 14.48 -1.82
CA ALA A 56 -6.13 15.09 -0.83
C ALA A 56 -7.56 15.29 -1.36
N ALA A 57 -7.72 15.58 -2.65
CA ALA A 57 -9.03 15.69 -3.30
C ALA A 57 -9.83 14.38 -3.28
N THR A 58 -9.17 13.23 -3.10
CA THR A 58 -9.83 11.92 -3.04
C THR A 58 -10.33 11.59 -1.62
N TYR A 59 -9.80 12.23 -0.56
CA TYR A 59 -10.16 11.90 0.82
C TYR A 59 -11.65 11.97 1.16
N PRO A 60 -12.42 12.99 0.73
CA PRO A 60 -13.85 13.06 1.01
C PRO A 60 -14.65 11.89 0.44
N MET A 61 -14.12 11.21 -0.59
CA MET A 61 -14.77 10.09 -1.26
C MET A 61 -14.43 8.72 -0.64
N LEU A 62 -13.58 8.68 0.38
CA LEU A 62 -13.21 7.44 1.06
C LEU A 62 -14.28 6.98 2.06
N SER A 63 -15.03 7.92 2.65
CA SER A 63 -16.08 7.65 3.63
C SER A 63 -17.24 8.66 3.48
N PRO A 64 -18.38 8.28 2.88
CA PRO A 64 -18.70 6.95 2.34
C PRO A 64 -17.89 6.62 1.07
N PRO A 65 -17.61 5.33 0.79
CA PRO A 65 -16.77 4.92 -0.34
C PRO A 65 -17.52 5.12 -1.67
N ALA A 66 -17.28 6.27 -2.32
CA ALA A 66 -17.94 6.69 -3.56
C ALA A 66 -16.95 7.02 -4.69
N VAL A 67 -15.72 6.49 -4.63
CA VAL A 67 -14.69 6.74 -5.64
C VAL A 67 -15.06 6.08 -6.97
N ALA A 68 -15.32 6.90 -7.99
CA ALA A 68 -15.53 6.45 -9.36
C ALA A 68 -14.22 5.96 -10.01
N ALA A 69 -14.33 5.09 -11.02
CA ALA A 69 -13.17 4.50 -11.69
C ALA A 69 -12.22 5.54 -12.30
N HIS A 70 -12.74 6.60 -12.93
CA HIS A 70 -11.93 7.66 -13.52
C HIS A 70 -11.13 8.45 -12.46
N VAL A 71 -11.74 8.73 -11.30
CA VAL A 71 -11.05 9.40 -10.17
C VAL A 71 -9.93 8.52 -9.64
N SER A 72 -10.20 7.23 -9.41
CA SER A 72 -9.19 6.26 -8.98
C SER A 72 -8.02 6.19 -9.96
N ASN A 73 -8.28 6.10 -11.27
CA ASN A 73 -7.23 6.06 -12.28
C ASN A 73 -6.37 7.34 -12.28
N ARG A 74 -7.00 8.51 -12.16
CA ARG A 74 -6.31 9.80 -12.14
C ARG A 74 -5.39 9.93 -10.91
N VAL A 75 -5.88 9.62 -9.71
CA VAL A 75 -5.03 9.65 -8.51
C VAL A 75 -3.95 8.55 -8.57
N CYS A 76 -4.23 7.38 -9.15
CA CYS A 76 -3.22 6.34 -9.32
C CYS A 76 -2.09 6.76 -10.28
N ASN A 77 -2.37 7.58 -11.30
CA ASN A 77 -1.31 8.19 -12.11
C ASN A 77 -0.43 9.12 -11.27
N ALA A 78 -1.02 9.93 -10.37
CA ALA A 78 -0.25 10.77 -9.44
C ALA A 78 0.60 9.92 -8.47
N LEU A 79 0.03 8.84 -7.92
CA LEU A 79 0.75 7.88 -7.08
C LEU A 79 1.90 7.20 -7.82
N ALA A 80 1.74 6.87 -9.10
CA ALA A 80 2.81 6.30 -9.92
C ALA A 80 3.99 7.26 -10.10
N LEU A 81 3.73 8.57 -10.18
CA LEU A 81 4.78 9.59 -10.19
C LEU A 81 5.47 9.74 -8.83
N LEU A 82 4.71 9.71 -7.73
CA LEU A 82 5.30 9.68 -6.38
C LEU A 82 6.10 8.40 -6.14
N GLN A 83 5.69 7.26 -6.71
CA GLN A 83 6.47 6.03 -6.69
C GLN A 83 7.82 6.21 -7.38
N CYS A 84 7.85 6.92 -8.53
CA CYS A 84 9.10 7.26 -9.23
C CYS A 84 10.01 8.10 -8.32
N VAL A 85 9.48 9.15 -7.71
CA VAL A 85 10.21 10.03 -6.76
C VAL A 85 10.73 9.24 -5.54
N ALA A 86 9.93 8.34 -4.97
CA ALA A 86 10.33 7.48 -3.86
C ALA A 86 11.43 6.46 -4.25
N SER A 87 11.43 6.03 -5.52
CA SER A 87 12.38 5.03 -6.01
C SER A 87 13.76 5.60 -6.35
N HIS A 88 13.87 6.91 -6.60
CA HIS A 88 15.11 7.54 -7.05
C HIS A 88 16.01 7.96 -5.88
N SER A 89 17.32 7.65 -5.94
CA SER A 89 18.26 7.84 -4.83
C SER A 89 18.38 9.30 -4.37
N ALA A 90 18.37 10.26 -5.30
CA ALA A 90 18.51 11.67 -4.98
C ALA A 90 17.28 12.27 -4.27
N THR A 91 16.09 11.71 -4.48
CA THR A 91 14.81 12.30 -4.01
C THR A 91 14.15 11.50 -2.89
N ARG A 92 14.57 10.24 -2.66
CA ARG A 92 14.00 9.35 -1.64
C ARG A 92 14.09 9.90 -0.21
N ILE A 93 15.27 10.33 0.22
CA ILE A 93 15.44 10.88 1.56
C ILE A 93 14.67 12.20 1.74
N PRO A 94 14.75 13.17 0.80
CA PRO A 94 13.88 14.34 0.83
C PRO A 94 12.36 14.00 0.86
N PHE A 95 11.93 12.99 0.10
CA PHE A 95 10.55 12.50 0.08
C PHE A 95 10.10 12.01 1.47
N LEU A 96 10.97 11.29 2.18
CA LEU A 96 10.74 10.84 3.55
C LEU A 96 10.74 12.00 4.55
N GLN A 97 11.71 12.90 4.48
CA GLN A 97 11.83 14.07 5.35
C GLN A 97 10.62 15.00 5.24
N ALA A 98 10.01 15.07 4.05
CA ALA A 98 8.77 15.80 3.80
C ALA A 98 7.50 15.07 4.32
N ASN A 99 7.63 13.92 4.97
CA ASN A 99 6.52 13.10 5.50
C ASN A 99 5.47 12.70 4.44
N LEU A 100 5.85 12.67 3.15
CA LEU A 100 4.94 12.37 2.05
C LEU A 100 4.27 10.97 2.13
N PRO A 101 4.92 9.90 2.63
CA PRO A 101 4.25 8.60 2.75
C PRO A 101 2.98 8.62 3.60
N VAL A 102 2.89 9.51 4.60
CA VAL A 102 1.75 9.57 5.54
C VAL A 102 0.45 9.96 4.84
N PHE A 103 0.52 10.72 3.74
CA PHE A 103 -0.64 11.03 2.90
C PHE A 103 -1.26 9.79 2.23
N LEU A 104 -0.54 8.66 2.20
CA LEU A 104 -1.03 7.44 1.57
C LEU A 104 -1.77 6.52 2.55
N TYR A 105 -1.64 6.75 3.86
CA TYR A 105 -2.18 5.87 4.88
C TYR A 105 -3.72 5.80 4.90
N PRO A 106 -4.45 6.90 4.66
CA PRO A 106 -5.90 6.83 4.48
C PRO A 106 -6.31 5.86 3.37
N PHE A 107 -5.52 5.74 2.30
CA PHE A 107 -5.79 4.78 1.22
C PHE A 107 -5.51 3.33 1.63
N LEU A 108 -4.47 3.10 2.44
CA LEU A 108 -4.15 1.77 2.98
C LEU A 108 -5.20 1.27 3.98
N ALA A 109 -5.85 2.19 4.70
CA ALA A 109 -6.88 1.90 5.70
C ALA A 109 -8.28 1.60 5.12
N ILE A 110 -8.49 1.77 3.81
CA ILE A 110 -9.79 1.52 3.17
C ILE A 110 -10.18 0.05 3.33
N GLU A 111 -11.38 -0.24 3.84
CA GLU A 111 -11.86 -1.63 3.99
C GLU A 111 -12.70 -2.15 2.81
N SER A 112 -13.24 -1.24 2.00
CA SER A 112 -14.10 -1.60 0.86
C SER A 112 -13.35 -2.40 -0.20
N LYS A 113 -14.01 -3.44 -0.73
CA LYS A 113 -13.50 -4.32 -1.78
C LYS A 113 -13.88 -3.88 -3.20
N ALA A 114 -14.40 -2.66 -3.36
CA ALA A 114 -14.72 -2.13 -4.68
C ALA A 114 -13.44 -2.05 -5.54
N ARG A 115 -13.52 -2.46 -6.81
CA ARG A 115 -12.35 -2.50 -7.72
C ARG A 115 -11.55 -1.18 -7.76
N PRO A 116 -12.16 0.02 -7.84
CA PRO A 116 -11.41 1.27 -7.82
C PRO A 116 -10.61 1.50 -6.54
N LEU A 117 -11.10 1.01 -5.40
CA LEU A 117 -10.46 1.18 -4.10
C LEU A 117 -9.36 0.12 -3.87
N GLU A 118 -9.54 -1.11 -4.34
CA GLU A 118 -8.47 -2.12 -4.36
C GLU A 118 -7.29 -1.66 -5.22
N TYR A 119 -7.57 -1.08 -6.39
CA TYR A 119 -6.53 -0.52 -7.27
C TYR A 119 -5.79 0.65 -6.61
N LEU A 120 -6.54 1.54 -5.93
CA LEU A 120 -5.97 2.64 -5.16
C LEU A 120 -5.06 2.15 -4.03
N ARG A 121 -5.52 1.13 -3.27
CA ARG A 121 -4.76 0.53 -2.17
C ARG A 121 -3.47 -0.12 -2.68
N LEU A 122 -3.55 -0.87 -3.78
CA LEU A 122 -2.40 -1.52 -4.41
C LEU A 122 -1.37 -0.49 -4.91
N THR A 123 -1.81 0.58 -5.58
CA THR A 123 -0.91 1.61 -6.10
C THR A 123 -0.22 2.35 -4.96
N SER A 124 -0.94 2.63 -3.86
CA SER A 124 -0.38 3.23 -2.65
C SER A 124 0.67 2.32 -1.99
N LEU A 125 0.43 1.01 -1.90
CA LEU A 125 1.43 0.04 -1.45
C LEU A 125 2.65 0.00 -2.37
N GLY A 126 2.47 0.25 -3.67
CA GLY A 126 3.56 0.35 -4.64
C GLY A 126 4.56 1.46 -4.30
N VAL A 127 4.09 2.61 -3.80
CA VAL A 127 4.94 3.71 -3.33
C VAL A 127 5.75 3.29 -2.09
N ILE A 128 5.09 2.71 -1.08
CA ILE A 128 5.76 2.21 0.12
C ILE A 128 6.76 1.10 -0.21
N GLY A 129 6.36 0.19 -1.11
CA GLY A 129 7.21 -0.88 -1.63
C GLY A 129 8.46 -0.36 -2.33
N ALA A 130 8.38 0.75 -3.06
CA ALA A 130 9.53 1.38 -3.69
C ALA A 130 10.50 1.98 -2.66
N LEU A 131 10.00 2.57 -1.57
CA LEU A 131 10.84 3.09 -0.48
C LEU A 131 11.66 1.98 0.19
N VAL A 132 11.00 0.90 0.62
CA VAL A 132 11.67 -0.20 1.33
C VAL A 132 12.57 -1.05 0.44
N LYS A 133 12.44 -0.94 -0.89
CA LYS A 133 13.28 -1.67 -1.84
C LYS A 133 14.75 -1.23 -1.80
N ALA A 134 15.03 -0.01 -1.32
CA ALA A 134 16.38 0.53 -1.21
C ALA A 134 17.21 -0.06 -0.05
N ASP A 135 16.59 -0.83 0.85
CA ASP A 135 17.26 -1.44 2.02
C ASP A 135 17.98 -0.42 2.93
N GLU A 136 17.43 0.79 3.03
CA GLU A 136 17.95 1.87 3.87
C GLU A 136 17.27 1.89 5.24
N THR A 137 18.04 1.71 6.31
CA THR A 137 17.54 1.76 7.70
C THR A 137 16.79 3.06 8.06
N PRO A 138 17.16 4.27 7.56
CA PRO A 138 16.36 5.47 7.78
C PRO A 138 14.91 5.37 7.27
N VAL A 139 14.69 4.67 6.14
CA VAL A 139 13.35 4.40 5.61
C VAL A 139 12.57 3.54 6.60
N ILE A 140 13.18 2.45 7.07
CA ILE A 140 12.55 1.52 8.01
C ILE A 140 12.21 2.23 9.32
N SER A 141 13.14 3.02 9.86
CA SER A 141 12.96 3.78 11.10
C SER A 141 11.79 4.76 11.01
N PHE A 142 11.67 5.48 9.89
CA PHE A 142 10.54 6.36 9.61
C PHE A 142 9.21 5.59 9.57
N LEU A 143 9.16 4.48 8.85
CA LEU A 143 7.94 3.69 8.67
C LEU A 143 7.47 3.05 10.00
N LEU A 144 8.39 2.61 10.84
CA LEU A 144 8.08 2.10 12.18
C LEU A 144 7.52 3.18 13.10
N GLY A 145 7.99 4.43 12.97
CA GLY A 145 7.47 5.59 13.71
C GLY A 145 6.08 6.07 13.26
N THR A 146 5.55 5.53 12.16
CA THR A 146 4.32 6.03 11.53
C THR A 146 3.29 4.91 11.31
N GLU A 147 3.32 3.85 12.12
CA GLU A 147 2.30 2.78 12.14
C GLU A 147 2.11 2.02 10.80
N ILE A 148 3.16 1.87 9.99
CA ILE A 148 3.05 1.10 8.74
C ILE A 148 2.68 -0.37 8.98
N VAL A 149 3.13 -0.94 10.12
CA VAL A 149 2.99 -2.38 10.42
C VAL A 149 1.53 -2.76 10.59
N PRO A 150 0.73 -2.09 11.46
CA PRO A 150 -0.72 -2.31 11.53
C PRO A 150 -1.43 -2.19 10.17
N LEU A 151 -1.07 -1.19 9.36
CA LEU A 151 -1.66 -1.00 8.04
C LEU A 151 -1.34 -2.16 7.09
N CYS A 152 -0.08 -2.63 7.05
CA CYS A 152 0.30 -3.78 6.25
C CYS A 152 -0.43 -5.05 6.69
N LEU A 153 -0.56 -5.27 8.00
CA LEU A 153 -1.31 -6.40 8.54
C LEU A 153 -2.78 -6.33 8.13
N LYS A 154 -3.42 -5.15 8.22
CA LYS A 154 -4.80 -4.98 7.74
C LYS A 154 -4.94 -5.34 6.26
N VAL A 155 -4.05 -4.85 5.39
CA VAL A 155 -4.05 -5.20 3.96
C VAL A 155 -3.85 -6.70 3.73
N MET A 156 -2.92 -7.32 4.46
CA MET A 156 -2.65 -8.76 4.38
C MET A 156 -3.88 -9.60 4.78
N GLU A 157 -4.73 -9.09 5.67
CA GLU A 157 -5.97 -9.73 6.06
C GLU A 157 -7.04 -9.63 4.95
N ILE A 158 -7.40 -8.40 4.54
CA ILE A 158 -8.60 -8.14 3.74
C ILE A 158 -8.38 -7.97 2.23
N GLY A 159 -7.15 -7.69 1.79
CA GLY A 159 -6.85 -7.28 0.41
C GLY A 159 -6.91 -8.40 -0.63
N THR A 160 -6.81 -8.03 -1.90
CA THR A 160 -6.59 -9.01 -2.98
C THR A 160 -5.25 -9.73 -2.84
N GLU A 161 -5.08 -10.88 -3.51
CA GLU A 161 -3.83 -11.64 -3.49
C GLU A 161 -2.59 -10.79 -3.85
N LEU A 162 -2.74 -9.87 -4.82
CA LEU A 162 -1.66 -8.98 -5.21
C LEU A 162 -1.33 -7.97 -4.10
N SER A 163 -2.33 -7.34 -3.49
CA SER A 163 -2.14 -6.45 -2.34
C SER A 163 -1.51 -7.17 -1.14
N LYS A 164 -1.95 -8.41 -0.85
CA LYS A 164 -1.35 -9.28 0.17
C LYS A 164 0.12 -9.56 -0.11
N THR A 165 0.46 -9.83 -1.37
CA THR A 165 1.85 -10.07 -1.80
C THR A 165 2.73 -8.84 -1.56
N VAL A 166 2.28 -7.65 -1.96
CA VAL A 166 3.05 -6.40 -1.78
C VAL A 166 3.17 -6.03 -0.30
N ALA A 167 2.09 -6.14 0.48
CA ALA A 167 2.14 -5.88 1.92
C ALA A 167 3.05 -6.85 2.67
N THR A 168 3.04 -8.15 2.29
CA THR A 168 3.97 -9.14 2.85
C THR A 168 5.41 -8.84 2.44
N PHE A 169 5.66 -8.36 1.22
CA PHE A 169 6.97 -7.90 0.79
C PHE A 169 7.48 -6.71 1.63
N ILE A 170 6.62 -5.73 1.93
CA ILE A 170 6.96 -4.60 2.80
C ILE A 170 7.30 -5.09 4.21
N MET A 171 6.46 -5.97 4.78
CA MET A 171 6.75 -6.61 6.08
C MET A 171 8.06 -7.40 6.06
N GLN A 172 8.36 -8.11 4.98
CA GLN A 172 9.63 -8.81 4.83
C GLN A 172 10.81 -7.83 4.89
N LYS A 173 10.74 -6.71 4.17
CA LYS A 173 11.81 -5.70 4.17
C LYS A 173 12.01 -5.07 5.54
N ILE A 174 10.93 -4.80 6.28
CA ILE A 174 10.99 -4.35 7.67
C ILE A 174 11.70 -5.39 8.54
N LEU A 175 11.34 -6.67 8.45
CA LEU A 175 11.95 -7.73 9.26
C LEU A 175 13.43 -7.97 8.91
N LEU A 176 13.83 -7.74 7.66
CA LEU A 176 15.22 -7.91 7.24
C LEU A 176 16.16 -6.92 7.92
N ASP A 177 15.69 -5.70 8.19
CA ASP A 177 16.42 -4.70 8.95
C ASP A 177 16.42 -5.04 10.46
N ASP A 178 17.55 -4.82 11.14
CA ASP A 178 17.69 -5.16 12.56
C ASP A 178 16.78 -4.29 13.46
N VAL A 179 16.55 -3.02 13.11
CA VAL A 179 15.63 -2.14 13.86
C VAL A 179 14.20 -2.67 13.74
N GLY A 180 13.81 -3.07 12.53
CA GLY A 180 12.49 -3.65 12.28
C GLY A 180 12.27 -5.01 12.94
N LEU A 181 13.26 -5.91 12.91
CA LEU A 181 13.19 -7.19 13.62
C LEU A 181 13.01 -6.97 15.13
N ASN A 182 13.83 -6.09 15.73
CA ASN A 182 13.74 -5.77 17.15
C ASN A 182 12.40 -5.13 17.51
N TYR A 183 11.85 -4.27 16.65
CA TYR A 183 10.53 -3.67 16.86
C TYR A 183 9.41 -4.71 16.91
N VAL A 184 9.39 -5.67 15.98
CA VAL A 184 8.37 -6.72 15.90
C VAL A 184 8.50 -7.70 17.06
N CYS A 185 9.73 -8.06 17.44
CA CYS A 185 10.00 -8.98 18.55
C CYS A 185 10.05 -8.29 19.93
N ALA A 186 9.77 -6.99 20.01
CA ALA A 186 9.84 -6.22 21.26
C ALA A 186 8.79 -6.69 22.27
N THR A 187 7.57 -6.96 21.81
CA THR A 187 6.46 -7.42 22.66
C THR A 187 5.78 -8.66 22.07
N PRO A 188 5.21 -9.54 22.91
CA PRO A 188 4.46 -10.71 22.44
C PRO A 188 3.31 -10.33 21.52
N GLU A 189 2.60 -9.24 21.79
CA GLU A 189 1.42 -8.80 21.02
C GLU A 189 1.80 -8.48 19.57
N ARG A 190 2.91 -7.74 19.37
CA ARG A 190 3.42 -7.42 18.03
C ARG A 190 3.87 -8.66 17.29
N PHE A 191 4.60 -9.54 17.98
CA PHE A 191 5.07 -10.80 17.41
C PHE A 191 3.89 -11.68 16.96
N PHE A 192 2.92 -11.94 17.84
CA PHE A 192 1.78 -12.79 17.54
C PHE A 192 0.82 -12.19 16.51
N ALA A 193 0.68 -10.86 16.44
CA ALA A 193 -0.07 -10.21 15.38
C ALA A 193 0.53 -10.49 14.00
N VAL A 194 1.87 -10.42 13.87
CA VAL A 194 2.56 -10.71 12.61
C VAL A 194 2.51 -12.21 12.29
N THR A 195 2.89 -13.09 13.22
CA THR A 195 2.94 -14.53 12.94
C THR A 195 1.55 -15.14 12.75
N GLY A 196 0.55 -14.71 13.52
CA GLY A 196 -0.83 -15.18 13.36
C GLY A 196 -1.37 -14.90 11.96
N LEU A 197 -1.11 -13.69 11.45
CA LEU A 197 -1.54 -13.33 10.11
C LEU A 197 -0.74 -14.02 9.00
N LEU A 198 0.59 -14.13 9.14
CA LEU A 198 1.40 -14.93 8.23
C LEU A 198 0.91 -16.39 8.17
N GLY A 199 0.53 -16.96 9.32
CA GLY A 199 -0.05 -18.30 9.39
C GLY A 199 -1.40 -18.42 8.68
N ALA A 200 -2.30 -17.46 8.89
CA ALA A 200 -3.59 -17.41 8.20
C ALA A 200 -3.44 -17.32 6.66
N LEU A 201 -2.40 -16.62 6.17
CA LEU A 201 -2.08 -16.55 4.74
C LEU A 201 -1.61 -17.88 4.16
N VAL A 202 -0.82 -18.65 4.91
CA VAL A 202 -0.39 -20.00 4.48
C VAL A 202 -1.58 -20.97 4.47
N ALA A 203 -2.47 -20.87 5.46
CA ALA A 203 -3.63 -21.75 5.61
C ALA A 203 -4.78 -21.44 4.62
N GLY A 204 -4.62 -20.50 3.69
CA GLY A 204 -5.65 -20.16 2.70
C GLY A 204 -6.82 -19.33 3.27
N GLY A 205 -6.58 -18.54 4.32
CA GLY A 205 -7.53 -17.54 4.81
C GLY A 205 -8.66 -18.06 5.70
N LYS A 206 -8.62 -19.32 6.15
CA LYS A 206 -9.47 -19.75 7.27
C LYS A 206 -8.74 -19.39 8.57
N GLY A 207 -9.28 -18.42 9.30
CA GLY A 207 -8.84 -18.07 10.65
C GLY A 207 -8.96 -19.27 11.58
N GLY A 208 -7.88 -20.06 11.65
CA GLY A 208 -7.62 -20.99 12.73
C GLY A 208 -6.87 -20.22 13.80
N VAL A 209 -7.58 -19.81 14.85
CA VAL A 209 -6.96 -19.35 16.09
C VAL A 209 -5.98 -20.44 16.52
N CYS A 210 -4.71 -20.09 16.69
CA CYS A 210 -3.73 -20.97 17.29
C CYS A 210 -4.20 -21.25 18.73
N ALA A 211 -4.88 -22.37 18.94
CA ALA A 211 -5.21 -22.87 20.26
C ALA A 211 -3.93 -23.41 20.91
N GLY A 212 -3.24 -22.54 21.64
CA GLY A 212 -2.21 -22.93 22.61
C GLY A 212 -2.87 -23.20 23.98
N ALA A 213 -2.62 -24.38 24.53
CA ALA A 213 -3.25 -24.94 25.71
C ALA A 213 -3.12 -24.11 27.00
N GLY A 214 -4.22 -24.03 27.77
CA GLY A 214 -4.24 -23.58 29.17
C GLY A 214 -5.62 -23.23 29.71
N GLY A 215 -6.33 -24.21 30.28
CA GLY A 215 -7.30 -24.10 31.40
C GLY A 215 -8.41 -23.02 31.40
N ALA A 216 -9.64 -23.45 31.12
CA ALA A 216 -10.93 -23.05 31.73
C ALA A 216 -11.10 -21.63 32.33
N ASN A 217 -11.81 -20.74 31.62
CA ASN A 217 -13.15 -20.24 32.00
C ASN A 217 -13.69 -19.28 30.93
N GLY A 218 -14.99 -19.38 30.63
CA GLY A 218 -15.62 -18.66 29.53
C GLY A 218 -15.80 -17.15 29.78
N SER A 219 -15.48 -16.34 28.79
CA SER A 219 -16.05 -15.00 28.57
C SER A 219 -15.85 -14.62 27.10
N ASN A 220 -16.93 -14.28 26.39
CA ASN A 220 -16.89 -13.69 25.05
C ASN A 220 -16.03 -12.42 25.07
N HIS A 221 -14.95 -12.36 24.29
CA HIS A 221 -14.28 -11.12 23.94
C HIS A 221 -14.15 -10.96 22.43
N SER A 222 -15.02 -10.10 21.89
CA SER A 222 -14.86 -9.48 20.59
C SER A 222 -13.53 -8.71 20.55
N LEU A 223 -12.85 -8.76 19.39
CA LEU A 223 -11.63 -7.99 19.09
C LEU A 223 -11.87 -6.50 19.36
N GLY A 224 -11.42 -6.03 20.52
CA GLY A 224 -11.42 -4.64 20.93
C GLY A 224 -10.34 -3.86 20.18
N ALA A 225 -10.72 -2.68 19.72
CA ALA A 225 -9.90 -1.72 19.01
C ALA A 225 -8.55 -1.47 19.70
N LEU A 226 -7.46 -1.59 18.94
CA LEU A 226 -6.15 -1.05 19.29
C LEU A 226 -6.27 0.49 19.31
N SER A 227 -6.56 1.06 20.47
CA SER A 227 -6.39 2.49 20.74
C SER A 227 -4.99 2.69 21.31
N VAL A 228 -4.05 3.10 20.46
CA VAL A 228 -2.74 3.60 20.90
C VAL A 228 -2.84 5.12 20.94
N ALA A 229 -2.86 5.67 22.15
CA ALA A 229 -2.79 7.11 22.36
C ALA A 229 -1.40 7.64 21.94
N PRO A 230 -1.31 8.75 21.20
CA PRO A 230 -0.02 9.34 20.86
C PRO A 230 0.58 10.03 22.10
N GLN A 231 1.79 9.63 22.49
CA GLN A 231 2.61 10.38 23.43
C GLN A 231 3.15 11.63 22.71
N GLN A 232 2.71 12.81 23.15
CA GLN A 232 3.27 14.09 22.72
C GLN A 232 4.58 14.38 23.47
N PRO A 233 5.64 14.85 22.80
CA PRO A 233 6.77 15.48 23.48
C PRO A 233 6.37 16.90 23.92
N GLN A 234 6.63 17.20 25.20
CA GLN A 234 6.39 18.50 25.80
C GLN A 234 7.34 19.56 25.22
N HIS A 235 6.81 20.49 24.42
CA HIS A 235 7.37 21.83 24.31
C HIS A 235 6.25 22.87 24.27
N GLN A 236 6.35 23.80 25.21
CA GLN A 236 5.37 24.76 25.65
C GLN A 236 5.39 26.00 24.74
N TYR A 237 4.35 26.20 23.94
CA TYR A 237 4.03 27.50 23.32
C TYR A 237 2.51 27.69 23.32
N ARG A 238 2.03 28.70 24.06
CA ARG A 238 0.61 29.06 24.22
C ARG A 238 0.38 30.47 23.67
N PRO A 239 -0.41 30.67 22.60
CA PRO A 239 -0.97 31.97 22.27
C PRO A 239 -2.28 32.19 23.05
N GLN A 240 -2.56 33.45 23.40
CA GLN A 240 -3.68 33.89 24.23
C GLN A 240 -4.99 33.98 23.43
N LEU A 241 -6.11 33.67 24.09
CA LEU A 241 -7.46 33.44 23.57
C LEU A 241 -8.26 34.70 23.15
N SER A 242 -7.62 35.77 22.70
CA SER A 242 -8.31 37.06 22.45
C SER A 242 -8.64 37.35 20.98
N ASP A 243 -7.95 36.72 20.02
CA ASP A 243 -8.08 37.08 18.60
C ASP A 243 -9.18 36.29 17.85
N HIS A 244 -9.69 35.21 18.44
CA HIS A 244 -10.61 34.31 17.73
C HIS A 244 -12.05 34.87 17.60
N GLN A 245 -12.46 35.75 18.52
CA GLN A 245 -13.80 36.36 18.49
C GLN A 245 -13.91 37.49 17.45
N HIS A 246 -12.83 38.20 17.16
CA HIS A 246 -12.83 39.26 16.16
C HIS A 246 -12.86 38.73 14.71
N LEU A 247 -12.25 37.57 14.46
CA LEU A 247 -12.22 36.94 13.12
C LEU A 247 -13.55 36.29 12.72
N GLU A 248 -14.27 35.68 13.67
CA GLU A 248 -15.60 35.13 13.40
C GLU A 248 -16.62 36.23 13.10
N GLN A 249 -16.54 37.38 13.80
CA GLN A 249 -17.44 38.51 13.58
C GLN A 249 -17.18 39.22 12.24
N TYR A 250 -15.91 39.30 11.81
CA TYR A 250 -15.52 39.84 10.51
C TYR A 250 -16.00 38.96 9.34
N ASN A 251 -15.85 37.63 9.45
CA ASN A 251 -16.32 36.69 8.43
C ASN A 251 -17.85 36.67 8.30
N TYR A 252 -18.59 36.83 9.41
CA TYR A 252 -20.06 36.85 9.40
C TYR A 252 -20.63 38.11 8.72
N GLN A 253 -19.97 39.26 8.89
CA GLN A 253 -20.38 40.51 8.21
C GLN A 253 -20.02 40.52 6.72
N HIS A 254 -18.88 39.95 6.32
CA HIS A 254 -18.50 39.89 4.90
C HIS A 254 -19.32 38.88 4.09
N GLN A 255 -19.78 37.77 4.69
CA GLN A 255 -20.66 36.81 4.01
C GLN A 255 -22.07 37.36 3.72
N HIS A 256 -22.61 38.20 4.62
CA HIS A 256 -23.95 38.78 4.43
C HIS A 256 -23.98 39.94 3.41
N GLN A 257 -22.87 40.65 3.18
CA GLN A 257 -22.81 41.69 2.15
C GLN A 257 -22.75 41.13 0.72
N HIS A 258 -22.12 39.98 0.50
CA HIS A 258 -22.03 39.39 -0.85
C HIS A 258 -23.33 38.74 -1.35
N GLN A 259 -24.22 38.27 -0.47
CA GLN A 259 -25.47 37.63 -0.89
C GLN A 259 -26.53 38.58 -1.45
N HIS A 260 -26.44 39.89 -1.21
CA HIS A 260 -27.45 40.85 -1.67
C HIS A 260 -27.15 41.53 -3.02
N GLN A 261 -25.98 41.30 -3.63
CA GLN A 261 -25.59 42.01 -4.87
C GLN A 261 -25.60 41.16 -6.16
N GLU A 262 -25.69 39.82 -6.10
CA GLU A 262 -25.53 38.98 -7.32
C GLU A 262 -26.82 38.38 -7.91
N GLN A 263 -28.00 38.64 -7.33
CA GLN A 263 -29.23 37.97 -7.78
C GLN A 263 -29.88 38.44 -9.10
N PRO A 264 -29.73 39.68 -9.61
CA PRO A 264 -30.41 40.05 -10.88
C PRO A 264 -29.71 39.57 -12.15
N HIS A 265 -28.39 39.41 -12.15
CA HIS A 265 -27.62 39.18 -13.38
C HIS A 265 -27.58 37.71 -13.83
N HIS A 266 -27.59 36.76 -12.89
CA HIS A 266 -27.46 35.33 -13.23
C HIS A 266 -28.73 34.77 -13.88
N GLN A 267 -29.90 35.30 -13.52
CA GLN A 267 -31.19 34.82 -14.06
C GLN A 267 -31.46 35.32 -15.49
N GLN A 268 -30.90 36.49 -15.86
CA GLN A 268 -31.03 37.04 -17.21
C GLN A 268 -30.11 36.34 -18.22
N GLN A 269 -28.96 35.82 -17.77
CA GLN A 269 -28.01 35.09 -18.62
C GLN A 269 -28.47 33.66 -18.95
N LEU A 270 -29.20 33.02 -18.03
CA LEU A 270 -29.84 31.72 -18.25
C LEU A 270 -31.01 31.77 -19.26
N GLN A 271 -31.73 32.89 -19.35
CA GLN A 271 -32.79 33.06 -20.36
C GLN A 271 -32.23 33.28 -21.78
N GLN A 272 -31.05 33.90 -21.92
CA GLN A 272 -30.41 34.10 -23.22
C GLN A 272 -29.81 32.80 -23.79
N LEU A 273 -29.29 31.92 -22.94
CA LEU A 273 -28.75 30.62 -23.37
C LEU A 273 -29.84 29.62 -23.81
N GLN A 274 -31.08 29.78 -23.35
CA GLN A 274 -32.20 28.94 -23.78
C GLN A 274 -32.76 29.32 -25.17
N HIS A 275 -32.57 30.55 -25.64
CA HIS A 275 -33.03 30.98 -26.97
C HIS A 275 -32.07 30.60 -28.12
N GLN A 276 -30.84 30.17 -27.82
CA GLN A 276 -29.84 29.82 -28.85
C GLN A 276 -29.81 28.33 -29.25
N GLN A 277 -30.65 27.47 -28.67
CA GLN A 277 -30.64 26.02 -28.93
C GLN A 277 -31.77 25.51 -29.86
N GLN A 278 -32.41 26.36 -30.67
CA GLN A 278 -33.37 25.92 -31.68
C GLN A 278 -32.99 26.42 -33.08
N GLU A 279 -32.15 25.65 -33.78
CA GLU A 279 -32.07 25.58 -35.25
C GLU A 279 -31.56 24.16 -35.64
N PRO A 280 -32.17 23.42 -36.58
CA PRO A 280 -31.80 22.02 -36.85
C PRO A 280 -31.26 21.78 -38.28
N TYR A 281 -30.10 21.15 -38.49
CA TYR A 281 -29.77 20.53 -39.80
C TYR A 281 -28.79 19.34 -39.78
N SER A 282 -29.33 18.20 -40.22
CA SER A 282 -28.89 17.04 -41.01
C SER A 282 -27.42 16.78 -41.49
N ASN A 283 -27.05 15.49 -41.35
CA ASN A 283 -26.32 14.54 -42.25
C ASN A 283 -24.95 14.84 -42.89
N GLY A 284 -24.04 13.85 -42.79
CA GLY A 284 -22.92 13.66 -43.74
C GLY A 284 -21.87 12.60 -43.36
N HIS A 285 -21.68 11.59 -44.23
CA HIS A 285 -20.91 10.34 -44.12
C HIS A 285 -19.35 10.37 -44.03
N MET A 286 -18.82 9.27 -43.44
CA MET A 286 -17.63 8.41 -43.75
C MET A 286 -16.23 8.98 -44.08
N ALA A 287 -15.19 8.47 -43.39
CA ALA A 287 -14.11 7.63 -43.96
C ALA A 287 -12.99 7.31 -42.92
N ASN A 288 -12.18 6.30 -43.25
CA ASN A 288 -11.40 5.39 -42.41
C ASN A 288 -9.87 5.65 -42.44
N GLY A 289 -9.13 5.07 -41.49
CA GLY A 289 -7.66 4.91 -41.46
C GLY A 289 -7.07 5.47 -40.16
N GLY A 290 -6.36 4.76 -39.29
CA GLY A 290 -5.68 3.47 -39.36
C GLY A 290 -4.37 3.64 -38.58
N GLN A 291 -4.35 3.36 -37.27
CA GLN A 291 -3.13 3.47 -36.46
C GLN A 291 -3.02 2.36 -35.40
N ARG A 292 -1.79 1.84 -35.33
CA ARG A 292 -1.33 0.64 -34.63
C ARG A 292 -1.41 0.79 -33.10
N GLN A 293 -2.03 -0.20 -32.46
CA GLN A 293 -2.12 -0.37 -31.01
C GLN A 293 -0.90 -1.10 -30.45
N LEU A 294 -0.28 -0.54 -29.40
CA LEU A 294 0.53 -1.28 -28.43
C LEU A 294 0.29 -0.71 -27.02
N ALA A 295 -0.67 -1.32 -26.32
CA ALA A 295 -0.70 -1.49 -24.86
C ALA A 295 -1.63 -2.69 -24.59
N PRO A 296 -1.27 -3.68 -23.75
CA PRO A 296 -2.13 -4.81 -23.50
C PRO A 296 -3.27 -4.38 -22.56
N HIS A 297 -4.49 -4.49 -23.07
CA HIS A 297 -5.74 -4.36 -22.33
C HIS A 297 -5.89 -5.50 -21.31
N ALA A 298 -6.14 -5.14 -20.06
CA ALA A 298 -7.02 -5.92 -19.20
C ALA A 298 -8.46 -5.72 -19.74
N ASN A 299 -9.00 -6.71 -20.44
CA ASN A 299 -10.40 -6.73 -20.83
C ASN A 299 -11.17 -7.68 -19.91
N ALA A 300 -12.24 -7.15 -19.32
CA ALA A 300 -13.22 -7.89 -18.56
C ALA A 300 -14.53 -7.88 -19.35
N SER A 301 -14.90 -9.02 -19.94
CA SER A 301 -16.26 -9.33 -20.40
C SER A 301 -16.49 -10.83 -20.22
N GLY A 302 -17.62 -11.18 -19.59
CA GLY A 302 -17.84 -12.47 -18.95
C GLY A 302 -18.21 -13.65 -19.85
N GLY A 303 -18.00 -14.83 -19.28
CA GLY A 303 -18.66 -16.08 -19.63
C GLY A 303 -19.17 -16.70 -18.33
N ASP A 304 -20.48 -16.85 -18.25
CA ASP A 304 -21.20 -17.63 -17.24
C ASP A 304 -20.83 -19.12 -17.40
N GLY A 305 -20.61 -19.79 -16.28
CA GLY A 305 -20.09 -21.15 -16.20
C GLY A 305 -19.78 -21.54 -14.77
N GLY A 306 -20.76 -22.13 -14.09
CA GLY A 306 -20.68 -22.55 -12.69
C GLY A 306 -19.61 -23.61 -12.41
N GLY A 307 -19.16 -23.64 -11.15
CA GLY A 307 -18.46 -24.78 -10.58
C GLY A 307 -17.22 -24.43 -9.74
N GLY A 308 -17.33 -24.57 -8.42
CA GLY A 308 -16.19 -24.82 -7.54
C GLY A 308 -15.76 -23.66 -6.65
N GLY A 309 -16.30 -23.63 -5.42
CA GLY A 309 -15.67 -22.91 -4.31
C GLY A 309 -14.33 -23.56 -3.96
N GLY A 310 -13.25 -23.06 -4.57
CA GLY A 310 -11.88 -23.47 -4.27
C GLY A 310 -11.34 -22.69 -3.07
N GLY A 311 -10.99 -23.38 -1.99
CA GLY A 311 -10.14 -22.81 -0.94
C GLY A 311 -8.81 -22.39 -1.56
N GLY A 312 -8.61 -21.08 -1.71
CA GLY A 312 -7.51 -20.51 -2.48
C GLY A 312 -6.15 -20.78 -1.84
N GLN A 313 -5.35 -21.62 -2.48
CA GLN A 313 -3.97 -21.88 -2.11
C GLN A 313 -3.12 -20.64 -2.43
N PRO A 314 -2.17 -20.23 -1.56
CA PRO A 314 -1.39 -19.01 -1.78
C PRO A 314 -0.46 -19.12 -3.00
N SER A 315 -0.32 -18.05 -3.80
CA SER A 315 0.67 -18.04 -4.88
C SER A 315 2.10 -18.23 -4.38
N GLN A 316 2.95 -18.73 -5.29
CA GLN A 316 4.38 -18.93 -5.06
C GLN A 316 5.10 -17.66 -4.60
N ARG A 317 4.71 -16.49 -5.14
CA ARG A 317 5.31 -15.20 -4.79
C ARG A 317 5.00 -14.83 -3.34
N LEU A 318 3.73 -14.94 -2.94
CA LEU A 318 3.32 -14.68 -1.57
C LEU A 318 4.02 -15.64 -0.59
N LEU A 319 4.02 -16.92 -0.90
CA LEU A 319 4.64 -17.97 -0.08
C LEU A 319 6.15 -17.75 0.12
N LYS A 320 6.87 -17.34 -0.93
CA LYS A 320 8.28 -16.95 -0.84
C LYS A 320 8.52 -15.86 0.21
N HIS A 321 7.69 -14.82 0.21
CA HIS A 321 7.81 -13.72 1.18
C HIS A 321 7.49 -14.20 2.60
N ILE A 322 6.43 -15.01 2.78
CA ILE A 322 6.05 -15.56 4.08
C ILE A 322 7.19 -16.40 4.70
N ILE A 323 7.77 -17.32 3.91
CA ILE A 323 8.90 -18.15 4.37
C ILE A 323 10.08 -17.28 4.77
N ARG A 324 10.37 -16.24 3.98
CA ARG A 324 11.49 -15.34 4.28
C ARG A 324 11.26 -14.52 5.56
N CYS A 325 10.02 -14.13 5.85
CA CYS A 325 9.63 -13.50 7.11
C CYS A 325 9.84 -14.42 8.31
N TYR A 326 9.33 -15.66 8.24
CA TYR A 326 9.52 -16.63 9.33
C TYR A 326 10.99 -16.99 9.56
N LEU A 327 11.76 -17.20 8.48
CA LEU A 327 13.20 -17.43 8.59
C LEU A 327 13.88 -16.28 9.34
N ARG A 328 13.57 -15.03 8.98
CA ARG A 328 14.15 -13.87 9.64
C ARG A 328 13.72 -13.74 11.11
N LEU A 329 12.45 -14.03 11.42
CA LEU A 329 11.98 -14.08 12.81
C LEU A 329 12.73 -15.13 13.64
N SER A 330 13.15 -16.24 13.03
CA SER A 330 13.93 -17.28 13.71
C SER A 330 15.35 -16.86 14.12
N ASP A 331 15.86 -15.74 13.60
CA ASP A 331 17.15 -15.17 14.00
C ASP A 331 17.08 -14.55 15.41
N ASN A 332 15.89 -14.10 15.84
CA ASN A 332 15.69 -13.60 17.20
C ASN A 332 15.47 -14.76 18.18
N PRO A 333 16.28 -14.90 19.26
CA PRO A 333 16.17 -16.04 20.17
C PRO A 333 14.80 -16.20 20.85
N ARG A 334 14.14 -15.08 21.20
CA ARG A 334 12.81 -15.10 21.85
C ARG A 334 11.74 -15.54 20.86
N ALA A 335 11.76 -14.97 19.66
CA ALA A 335 10.85 -15.34 18.58
C ALA A 335 11.05 -16.80 18.16
N ARG A 336 12.30 -17.26 18.03
CA ARG A 336 12.63 -18.66 17.71
C ARG A 336 12.00 -19.66 18.68
N SER A 337 12.08 -19.38 19.98
CA SER A 337 11.42 -20.21 20.99
C SER A 337 9.90 -20.23 20.83
N ALA A 338 9.27 -19.07 20.56
CA ALA A 338 7.83 -18.97 20.35
C ALA A 338 7.37 -19.65 19.04
N LEU A 339 8.18 -19.57 17.97
CA LEU A 339 7.91 -20.20 16.67
C LEU A 339 7.79 -21.72 16.77
N ARG A 340 8.41 -22.36 17.78
CA ARG A 340 8.23 -23.81 18.03
C ARG A 340 6.79 -24.20 18.28
N SER A 341 6.00 -23.30 18.89
CA SER A 341 4.61 -23.54 19.24
C SER A 341 3.60 -22.90 18.29
N CYS A 342 4.00 -21.95 17.44
CA CYS A 342 3.07 -21.18 16.61
C CYS A 342 3.33 -21.25 15.10
N LEU A 343 4.30 -22.05 14.63
CA LEU A 343 4.46 -22.27 13.20
C LEU A 343 3.23 -23.01 12.61
N PRO A 344 2.75 -22.61 11.42
CA PRO A 344 1.62 -23.27 10.78
C PRO A 344 1.91 -24.73 10.44
N GLU A 345 0.93 -25.62 10.66
CA GLU A 345 1.07 -27.05 10.33
C GLU A 345 1.44 -27.29 8.86
N ALA A 346 0.98 -26.42 7.96
CA ALA A 346 1.31 -26.46 6.54
C ALA A 346 2.82 -26.34 6.25
N LEU A 347 3.59 -25.71 7.16
CA LEU A 347 5.04 -25.59 7.07
C LEU A 347 5.78 -26.64 7.91
N VAL A 348 5.15 -27.17 8.96
CA VAL A 348 5.78 -28.08 9.93
C VAL A 348 5.61 -29.54 9.56
N ASN A 349 4.41 -29.97 9.14
CA ASN A 349 4.14 -31.36 8.83
C ASN A 349 4.97 -31.78 7.60
N PRO A 350 5.79 -32.85 7.65
CA PRO A 350 6.65 -33.25 6.53
C PRO A 350 5.92 -33.38 5.19
N ALA A 351 4.70 -33.93 5.19
CA ALA A 351 3.90 -34.08 3.97
C ALA A 351 3.39 -32.73 3.43
N ALA A 352 2.94 -31.85 4.32
CA ALA A 352 2.45 -30.52 3.95
C ALA A 352 3.60 -29.56 3.58
N ALA A 353 4.74 -29.67 4.25
CA ALA A 353 5.97 -28.95 3.93
C ALA A 353 6.52 -29.37 2.56
N ALA A 354 6.49 -30.67 2.25
CA ALA A 354 6.83 -31.19 0.93
C ALA A 354 5.86 -30.69 -0.15
N ALA A 355 4.55 -30.66 0.12
CA ALA A 355 3.57 -30.08 -0.80
C ALA A 355 3.80 -28.58 -1.03
N THR A 356 4.07 -27.84 0.05
CA THR A 356 4.41 -26.41 0.01
C THR A 356 5.69 -26.17 -0.80
N ALA A 357 6.72 -27.01 -0.61
CA ALA A 357 7.95 -26.97 -1.39
C ALA A 357 7.73 -27.35 -2.87
N GLY A 358 6.81 -28.28 -3.14
CA GLY A 358 6.36 -28.63 -4.48
C GLY A 358 5.74 -27.44 -5.21
N LEU A 359 4.94 -26.63 -4.51
CA LEU A 359 4.40 -25.38 -5.06
C LEU A 359 5.50 -24.37 -5.41
N ILE A 360 6.56 -24.30 -4.61
CA ILE A 360 7.66 -23.33 -4.77
C ILE A 360 8.59 -23.65 -5.95
N GLY A 361 8.65 -24.92 -6.36
CA GLY A 361 9.57 -25.44 -7.37
C GLY A 361 10.94 -25.83 -6.81
N ALA A 362 11.57 -26.86 -7.39
CA ALA A 362 12.79 -27.47 -6.85
C ALA A 362 14.00 -26.52 -6.81
N ASP A 363 14.18 -25.69 -7.84
CA ASP A 363 15.35 -24.80 -8.00
C ASP A 363 15.22 -23.46 -7.27
N ASN A 364 14.14 -23.29 -6.51
CA ASN A 364 13.85 -22.01 -5.89
C ASN A 364 14.58 -21.89 -4.53
N PRO A 365 15.30 -20.79 -4.27
CA PRO A 365 16.02 -20.57 -3.01
C PRO A 365 15.10 -20.63 -1.78
N SER A 366 13.79 -20.39 -1.95
CA SER A 366 12.81 -20.45 -0.86
C SER A 366 12.68 -21.84 -0.23
N ARG A 367 13.01 -22.91 -0.96
CA ARG A 367 13.08 -24.28 -0.40
C ARG A 367 14.21 -24.41 0.61
N LYS A 368 15.38 -23.84 0.32
CA LYS A 368 16.51 -23.78 1.26
C LYS A 368 16.16 -22.93 2.48
N TRP A 369 15.45 -21.82 2.28
CA TRP A 369 14.98 -20.98 3.38
C TRP A 369 14.00 -21.72 4.30
N LEU A 370 13.09 -22.52 3.74
CA LEU A 370 12.17 -23.34 4.53
C LEU A 370 12.92 -24.43 5.32
N ALA A 371 13.86 -25.13 4.71
CA ALA A 371 14.68 -26.12 5.40
C ALA A 371 15.49 -25.48 6.55
N GLN A 372 16.11 -24.32 6.31
CA GLN A 372 16.84 -23.56 7.33
C GLN A 372 15.94 -23.10 8.48
N LEU A 373 14.73 -22.62 8.18
CA LEU A 373 13.74 -22.26 9.20
C LEU A 373 13.39 -23.46 10.09
N LEU A 374 13.09 -24.61 9.48
CA LEU A 374 12.74 -25.82 10.20
C LEU A 374 13.88 -26.31 11.09
N MET A 375 15.13 -26.25 10.60
CA MET A 375 16.31 -26.53 11.42
C MET A 375 16.48 -25.55 12.58
N ASN A 376 16.29 -24.25 12.34
CA ASN A 376 16.40 -23.23 13.39
C ASN A 376 15.41 -23.46 14.54
N VAL A 377 14.21 -23.93 14.21
CA VAL A 377 13.13 -24.11 15.18
C VAL A 377 13.15 -25.52 15.80
N GLY A 378 13.85 -26.49 15.21
CA GLY A 378 14.05 -27.84 15.76
C GLY A 378 13.21 -28.93 15.10
N PHE A 379 12.66 -28.67 13.91
CA PHE A 379 11.91 -29.63 13.10
C PHE A 379 12.82 -30.32 12.07
N SER A 380 13.85 -31.02 12.56
CA SER A 380 14.89 -31.63 11.73
C SER A 380 14.36 -32.69 10.76
N ASP A 381 13.34 -33.47 11.15
CA ASP A 381 12.75 -34.50 10.28
C ASP A 381 12.05 -33.87 9.07
N SER A 382 11.30 -32.79 9.29
CA SER A 382 10.65 -32.02 8.22
C SER A 382 11.66 -31.32 7.31
N ALA A 383 12.79 -30.85 7.88
CA ALA A 383 13.88 -30.28 7.09
C ALA A 383 14.59 -31.36 6.23
N ALA A 384 14.82 -32.54 6.79
CA ALA A 384 15.43 -33.67 6.08
C ALA A 384 14.57 -34.14 4.90
N ALA A 385 13.25 -34.16 5.06
CA ALA A 385 12.31 -34.46 3.97
C ALA A 385 12.41 -33.48 2.78
N LEU A 386 12.94 -32.27 3.00
CA LEU A 386 13.17 -31.28 1.95
C LEU A 386 14.49 -31.46 1.21
N GLY A 387 15.37 -32.37 1.63
CA GLY A 387 16.57 -32.77 0.89
C GLY A 387 17.62 -31.67 0.70
N ALA A 388 17.79 -30.77 1.67
CA ALA A 388 18.81 -29.72 1.61
C ALA A 388 20.10 -30.16 2.33
N PRO A 389 21.21 -30.44 1.61
CA PRO A 389 22.46 -30.90 2.22
C PRO A 389 23.31 -29.79 2.88
N ASP A 390 23.08 -28.51 2.53
CA ASP A 390 23.87 -27.36 2.99
C ASP A 390 23.09 -26.44 3.95
N VAL A 391 22.49 -27.00 5.00
CA VAL A 391 21.77 -26.21 6.01
C VAL A 391 22.72 -25.89 7.17
N VAL A 392 22.95 -24.61 7.43
CA VAL A 392 23.88 -24.14 8.48
C VAL A 392 23.21 -24.32 9.83
N GLN A 393 23.81 -25.05 10.76
CA GLN A 393 23.25 -25.13 12.11
C GLN A 393 23.32 -23.76 12.80
N PRO A 394 22.25 -23.29 13.46
CA PRO A 394 22.31 -22.04 14.21
C PRO A 394 23.36 -22.14 15.31
N SER A 395 24.14 -21.07 15.49
CA SER A 395 25.18 -21.00 16.53
C SER A 395 24.61 -21.42 17.90
N PRO A 396 25.32 -22.27 18.66
CA PRO A 396 24.85 -22.71 19.97
C PRO A 396 24.68 -21.48 20.87
N VAL A 397 23.51 -21.41 21.52
CA VAL A 397 23.26 -20.45 22.59
C VAL A 397 24.21 -20.84 23.72
N MET A 398 25.29 -20.08 23.91
CA MET A 398 26.05 -20.18 25.16
C MET A 398 25.10 -19.82 26.31
N GLY A 399 24.95 -20.76 27.23
CA GLY A 399 23.92 -20.77 28.25
C GLY A 399 23.96 -19.56 29.19
N ALA A 400 22.78 -19.29 29.75
CA ALA A 400 22.61 -18.65 31.05
C ALA A 400 21.64 -19.53 31.85
#